data_AF-A0A3D3P235-F1
#
_entry.id   AF-A0A3D3P235-F1
#
_cell.length_a   1.000
_cell.length_b   1.000
_cell.length_c   1.000
_cell.angle_alpha   90.00
_cell.angle_beta   90.00
_cell.angle_gamma   90.00
#
_symmetry.space_group_name_H-M   'P 1'
#
loop_
_entity.id
_entity.type
_entity.pdbx_description
1 polymer ?
#
loop_
_entity_poly.entity_id
_entity_poly.type
_entity_poly.pdbx_seq_one_letter_code
_entity_poly.pdbx_strand_id
1 'polypeptide(L)'
;MIPDHSPRHALSGPAHSQGMAGRHGGDGEPAPPRRMMPATDPDLVQSLVDHAGMLVIGLDLEGRILWMSRGLEKISGRKTAEVAGREWVETFVPEEHREEARKLCRGKLGSERSESHVKPLLVSNGPPRLVDWFHSDLRDDKGNITGILCIGRDITELRAAREALEASEKRNRAVLETAVNAIITMDERCVIETANSATERIFGYTRDELVGSNISILMPQPYRDKHDSYVHAYMRTGERKIIGIGREVVGQRKDGTIFPIDLSVGEALLPDGRRVFTGIIRDLTDRKRLEEKILQISEEEQHRIGQDIHDDLCQQLAAIGCLAKVAQRQLARGGSPEAENLDEIVRLVTQANVRAREMSRGLMPVVLDSAGLMEALKELAQGTVRIFRVSCPFRCERPVSVPDNKMATQLFRIAQEAVANAIKHSHAARIEIALASGDDHVLLTIRDNGQGIPDNIPGKRTGMGLLTMTHRARMMGGALSVEPDEFGGTIVRCRVPVPSPSKARPKSSPRKP
;
A
#
# COMPACT_ATOMS: atom_id res chain seq x y z
N MET A 1 4.12 18.56 38.01
CA MET A 1 4.93 19.45 38.87
C MET A 1 5.22 20.74 38.12
N ILE A 2 5.50 21.82 38.83
CA ILE A 2 5.66 23.24 38.43
C ILE A 2 7.17 23.59 38.65
N PRO A 3 7.85 24.55 37.99
CA PRO A 3 7.42 25.87 37.47
C PRO A 3 7.63 26.09 35.95
N ASP A 4 7.12 27.11 35.24
CA ASP A 4 6.68 28.50 35.56
C ASP A 4 7.79 29.59 35.56
N HIS A 5 7.74 30.49 34.58
CA HIS A 5 8.22 31.86 34.71
C HIS A 5 7.61 32.79 33.64
N SER A 6 6.70 33.66 34.07
CA SER A 6 6.51 35.01 33.50
C SER A 6 6.88 36.04 34.58
N PRO A 7 7.17 37.32 34.24
CA PRO A 7 6.07 38.29 34.27
C PRO A 7 6.18 39.54 33.35
N ARG A 8 5.01 39.97 32.85
CA ARG A 8 4.51 41.38 32.75
C ARG A 8 5.33 42.47 32.02
N HIS A 9 4.69 43.10 31.04
CA HIS A 9 4.01 44.42 31.18
C HIS A 9 2.95 44.52 30.05
N ALA A 10 1.68 44.95 30.17
CA ALA A 10 0.93 45.83 31.09
C ALA A 10 1.23 47.34 30.93
N LEU A 11 0.29 48.30 30.85
CA LEU A 11 -1.20 48.43 30.76
C LEU A 11 -1.44 49.94 30.37
N SER A 12 -2.57 50.52 29.92
CA SER A 12 -3.89 50.08 29.39
C SER A 12 -4.76 51.33 29.04
N GLY A 13 -5.80 51.22 28.20
CA GLY A 13 -6.97 52.13 28.28
C GLY A 13 -7.42 52.86 27.00
N PRO A 14 -8.58 53.56 27.02
CA PRO A 14 -9.53 53.47 25.89
C PRO A 14 -10.24 54.78 25.43
N ALA A 15 -11.13 54.59 24.43
CA ALA A 15 -12.45 55.24 24.24
C ALA A 15 -12.66 56.28 23.10
N HIS A 16 -13.93 56.36 22.69
CA HIS A 16 -14.64 57.37 21.88
C HIS A 16 -14.17 57.71 20.44
N SER A 17 -14.96 57.24 19.47
CA SER A 17 -15.51 58.13 18.44
C SER A 17 -16.87 57.63 17.91
N GLN A 18 -17.90 58.39 18.26
CA GLN A 18 -19.24 58.35 17.69
C GLN A 18 -19.23 58.38 16.15
N GLY A 19 -20.11 57.60 15.52
CA GLY A 19 -20.49 57.84 14.12
C GLY A 19 -21.59 58.89 14.05
N MET A 20 -21.38 59.98 13.31
CA MET A 20 -22.44 60.93 12.93
C MET A 20 -22.58 60.99 11.41
N ALA A 21 -23.78 60.71 10.93
CA ALA A 21 -24.15 60.92 9.52
C ALA A 21 -24.45 62.40 9.27
N GLY A 22 -23.40 63.18 8.96
CA GLY A 22 -23.53 64.59 8.58
C GLY A 22 -23.80 64.75 7.08
N ARG A 23 -25.00 65.22 6.71
CA ARG A 23 -25.25 65.76 5.36
C ARG A 23 -24.59 67.13 5.23
N HIS A 24 -23.74 67.33 4.24
CA HIS A 24 -23.65 68.60 3.54
C HIS A 24 -23.51 68.36 2.05
N GLY A 25 -24.45 68.91 1.28
CA GLY A 25 -24.20 69.21 -0.13
C GLY A 25 -23.35 70.48 -0.21
N GLY A 26 -22.45 70.50 -1.18
CA GLY A 26 -21.67 71.68 -1.54
C GLY A 26 -21.25 71.52 -2.99
N ASP A 27 -21.68 72.46 -3.84
CA ASP A 27 -21.37 72.45 -5.26
C ASP A 27 -19.89 72.80 -5.48
N GLY A 28 -19.05 71.78 -5.41
CA GLY A 28 -17.65 71.85 -5.84
C GLY A 28 -17.56 71.59 -7.34
N GLU A 29 -17.05 72.57 -8.09
CA GLU A 29 -16.71 72.37 -9.50
C GLU A 29 -15.78 71.14 -9.67
N PRO A 30 -15.90 70.38 -10.76
CA PRO A 30 -14.99 69.28 -11.02
C PRO A 30 -13.56 69.83 -11.13
N ALA A 31 -12.71 69.48 -10.15
CA ALA A 31 -11.32 69.90 -10.13
C ALA A 31 -10.68 69.59 -11.49
N PRO A 32 -9.98 70.56 -12.12
CA PRO A 32 -9.51 70.41 -13.49
C PRO A 32 -8.65 69.14 -13.60
N PRO A 33 -8.81 68.34 -14.67
CA PRO A 33 -8.10 67.09 -14.81
C PRO A 33 -6.62 67.34 -14.61
N ARG A 34 -6.00 66.65 -13.64
CA ARG A 34 -4.55 66.71 -13.40
C ARG A 34 -3.87 66.53 -14.75
N ARG A 35 -3.19 67.58 -15.23
CA ARG A 35 -2.46 67.52 -16.51
C ARG A 35 -1.59 66.25 -16.48
N MET A 36 -1.85 65.34 -17.42
CA MET A 36 -0.86 64.30 -17.73
C MET A 36 0.44 65.03 -18.01
N MET A 37 1.50 64.70 -17.26
CA MET A 37 2.82 65.24 -17.55
C MET A 37 3.19 64.82 -18.98
N PRO A 38 3.75 65.73 -19.80
CA PRO A 38 4.07 65.40 -21.19
C PRO A 38 5.06 64.24 -21.22
N ALA A 39 4.82 63.26 -22.09
CA ALA A 39 5.58 62.01 -22.18
C ALA A 39 6.95 62.18 -22.86
N THR A 40 7.62 63.31 -22.59
CA THR A 40 8.89 63.75 -23.18
C THR A 40 9.97 64.06 -22.12
N ASP A 41 9.68 63.82 -20.84
CA ASP A 41 10.66 63.85 -19.75
C ASP A 41 11.60 62.62 -19.83
N PRO A 42 12.91 62.79 -20.10
CA PRO A 42 13.83 61.67 -20.25
C PRO A 42 14.02 60.86 -18.96
N ASP A 43 14.00 61.52 -17.79
CA ASP A 43 14.18 60.85 -16.50
C ASP A 43 12.94 59.99 -16.15
N LEU A 44 11.75 60.44 -16.57
CA LEU A 44 10.53 59.63 -16.46
C LEU A 44 10.59 58.39 -17.35
N VAL A 45 11.04 58.52 -18.61
CA VAL A 45 11.18 57.38 -19.52
C VAL A 45 12.22 56.38 -19.01
N GLN A 46 13.38 56.86 -18.55
CA GLN A 46 14.41 56.00 -17.95
C GLN A 46 13.90 55.31 -16.68
N SER A 47 13.18 56.04 -15.82
CA SER A 47 12.59 55.49 -14.59
C SER A 47 11.55 54.39 -14.89
N LEU A 48 10.71 54.57 -15.92
CA LEU A 48 9.74 53.55 -16.34
C LEU A 48 10.42 52.28 -16.86
N VAL A 49 11.49 52.41 -17.65
CA VAL A 49 12.28 51.27 -18.15
C VAL A 49 12.96 50.53 -16.99
N ASP A 50 13.60 51.26 -16.08
CA ASP A 50 14.29 50.69 -14.91
C ASP A 50 13.30 49.98 -13.96
N HIS A 51 12.11 50.55 -13.69
CA HIS A 51 11.07 49.94 -12.85
C HIS A 51 10.37 48.76 -13.50
N ALA A 52 10.21 48.75 -14.83
CA ALA A 52 9.66 47.61 -15.57
C ALA A 52 10.61 46.40 -15.62
N GLY A 53 11.87 46.56 -15.19
CA GLY A 53 12.90 45.52 -15.26
C GLY A 53 13.33 45.18 -16.69
N MET A 54 13.09 46.08 -17.65
CA MET A 54 13.28 45.82 -19.07
C MET A 54 14.71 46.11 -19.51
N LEU A 55 15.29 45.20 -20.26
CA LEU A 55 16.58 45.37 -20.92
C LEU A 55 16.33 46.23 -22.15
N VAL A 56 16.89 47.43 -22.22
CA VAL A 56 16.69 48.32 -23.38
C VAL A 56 18.04 48.77 -23.89
N ILE A 57 18.18 48.83 -25.20
CA ILE A 57 19.36 49.33 -25.87
C ILE A 57 19.00 50.08 -27.15
N GLY A 58 19.55 51.28 -27.31
CA GLY A 58 19.52 52.01 -28.57
C GLY A 58 20.78 51.72 -29.39
N LEU A 59 20.61 51.40 -30.67
CA LEU A 59 21.67 51.18 -31.65
C LEU A 59 21.58 52.22 -32.78
N ASP A 60 22.70 52.53 -33.42
CA ASP A 60 22.73 53.26 -34.70
C ASP A 60 22.39 52.34 -35.90
N LEU A 61 22.43 52.89 -37.12
CA LEU A 61 22.14 52.16 -38.36
C LEU A 61 23.19 51.07 -38.68
N GLU A 62 24.42 51.23 -38.19
CA GLU A 62 25.52 50.27 -38.32
C GLU A 62 25.47 49.14 -37.27
N GLY A 63 24.61 49.25 -36.25
CA GLY A 63 24.47 48.29 -35.15
C GLY A 63 25.42 48.54 -33.96
N ARG A 64 25.95 49.77 -33.82
CA ARG A 64 26.76 50.20 -32.69
C ARG A 64 25.89 50.71 -31.55
N ILE A 65 26.41 50.58 -30.33
CA ILE A 65 25.68 50.92 -29.12
C ILE A 65 25.67 52.44 -28.89
N LEU A 66 24.48 53.02 -28.78
CA LEU A 66 24.27 54.43 -28.40
C LEU A 66 24.08 54.56 -26.88
N TRP A 67 23.15 53.79 -26.30
CA TRP A 67 22.84 53.80 -24.86
C TRP A 67 22.20 52.49 -24.39
N MET A 68 22.28 52.16 -23.11
CA MET A 68 21.63 50.98 -22.49
C MET A 68 20.86 51.34 -21.22
N SER A 69 19.81 50.58 -20.88
CA SER A 69 19.12 50.72 -19.58
C SER A 69 19.97 50.20 -18.42
N ARG A 70 19.73 50.69 -17.20
CA ARG A 70 20.45 50.20 -16.00
C ARG A 70 20.17 48.72 -15.74
N GLY A 71 19.02 48.21 -16.17
CA GLY A 71 18.71 46.78 -16.17
C GLY A 71 19.71 45.97 -17.01
N LEU A 72 20.03 46.46 -18.22
CA LEU A 72 20.99 45.82 -19.12
C LEU A 72 22.45 46.01 -18.66
N GLU A 73 22.81 47.17 -18.10
CA GLU A 73 24.11 47.35 -17.44
C GLU A 73 24.30 46.35 -16.28
N LYS A 74 23.26 46.16 -15.46
CA LYS A 74 23.28 45.27 -14.29
C LYS A 74 23.31 43.79 -14.67
N ILE A 75 22.50 43.35 -15.63
CA ILE A 75 22.47 41.92 -16.05
C ILE A 75 23.70 41.55 -16.86
N SER A 76 24.15 42.40 -17.77
CA SER A 76 25.34 42.11 -18.59
C SER A 76 26.67 42.37 -17.86
N GLY A 77 26.64 43.19 -16.81
CA GLY A 77 27.83 43.56 -16.04
C GLY A 77 28.86 44.38 -16.84
N ARG A 78 28.38 45.22 -17.77
CA ARG A 78 29.15 46.22 -18.53
C ARG A 78 28.41 47.55 -18.50
N LYS A 79 29.11 48.68 -18.34
CA LYS A 79 28.48 50.01 -18.38
C LYS A 79 28.40 50.55 -19.80
N THR A 80 27.40 51.38 -20.07
CA THR A 80 27.20 52.09 -21.35
C THR A 80 28.48 52.83 -21.78
N ALA A 81 29.13 53.53 -20.85
CA ALA A 81 30.38 54.27 -21.11
C ALA A 81 31.58 53.39 -21.52
N GLU A 82 31.52 52.07 -21.29
CA GLU A 82 32.58 51.11 -21.66
C GLU A 82 32.33 50.52 -23.06
N VAL A 83 31.08 50.50 -23.52
CA VAL A 83 30.62 49.79 -24.74
C VAL A 83 30.01 50.68 -25.83
N ALA A 84 29.72 51.96 -25.54
CA ALA A 84 29.23 52.90 -26.53
C ALA A 84 30.17 52.97 -27.77
N GLY A 85 29.58 53.03 -28.96
CA GLY A 85 30.28 52.98 -30.25
C GLY A 85 30.82 51.60 -30.67
N ARG A 86 30.80 50.57 -29.81
CA ARG A 86 31.12 49.18 -30.20
C ARG A 86 29.92 48.52 -30.88
N GLU A 87 30.15 47.54 -31.75
CA GLU A 87 29.09 46.69 -32.34
C GLU A 87 28.43 45.85 -31.24
N TRP A 88 27.09 45.88 -31.16
CA TRP A 88 26.30 45.09 -30.20
C TRP A 88 26.61 43.59 -30.30
N VAL A 89 26.66 43.08 -31.53
CA VAL A 89 26.84 41.66 -31.84
C VAL A 89 28.17 41.12 -31.29
N GLU A 90 29.27 41.84 -31.51
CA GLU A 90 30.58 41.45 -30.95
C GLU A 90 30.64 41.56 -29.42
N THR A 91 29.86 42.47 -28.82
CA THR A 91 29.97 42.78 -27.39
C THR A 91 29.10 41.86 -26.51
N PHE A 92 27.95 41.41 -27.04
CA PHE A 92 26.88 40.79 -26.25
C PHE A 92 26.23 39.53 -26.84
N VAL A 93 26.53 39.14 -28.08
CA VAL A 93 25.93 37.95 -28.72
C VAL A 93 26.97 36.82 -28.81
N PRO A 94 26.66 35.58 -28.36
CA PRO A 94 27.55 34.41 -28.53
C PRO A 94 27.83 34.12 -30.00
N GLU A 95 29.04 33.62 -30.29
CA GLU A 95 29.57 33.42 -31.65
C GLU A 95 28.57 32.75 -32.61
N GLU A 96 27.95 31.65 -32.15
CA GLU A 96 26.97 30.84 -32.89
C GLU A 96 25.73 31.62 -33.37
N HIS A 97 25.41 32.76 -32.75
CA HIS A 97 24.26 33.61 -33.08
C HIS A 97 24.63 34.93 -33.77
N ARG A 98 25.92 35.22 -33.98
CA ARG A 98 26.37 36.53 -34.50
C ARG A 98 25.93 36.82 -35.93
N GLU A 99 25.97 35.81 -36.80
CA GLU A 99 25.49 35.89 -38.18
C GLU A 99 24.00 36.24 -38.27
N GLU A 100 23.18 35.70 -37.36
CA GLU A 100 21.74 35.92 -37.29
C GLU A 100 21.44 37.33 -36.73
N ALA A 101 22.12 37.72 -35.64
CA ALA A 101 21.98 39.05 -35.05
C ALA A 101 22.42 40.17 -36.01
N ARG A 102 23.50 39.97 -36.79
CA ARG A 102 23.91 40.92 -37.85
C ARG A 102 22.84 41.09 -38.93
N LYS A 103 22.13 40.02 -39.32
CA LYS A 103 21.02 40.08 -40.28
C LYS A 103 19.80 40.82 -39.71
N LEU A 104 19.58 40.77 -38.40
CA LEU A 104 18.52 41.54 -37.74
C LEU A 104 18.83 43.06 -37.74
N CYS A 105 20.06 43.43 -37.38
CA CYS A 105 20.52 44.82 -37.39
C CYS A 105 20.54 45.40 -38.82
N ARG A 106 21.08 44.65 -39.80
CA ARG A 106 21.25 45.07 -41.20
C ARG A 106 20.09 44.66 -42.12
N GLY A 107 18.99 44.17 -41.55
CA GLY A 107 17.82 43.68 -42.27
C GLY A 107 17.07 44.80 -43.01
N LYS A 108 16.16 44.42 -43.92
CA LYS A 108 15.35 45.39 -44.65
C LYS A 108 14.49 46.23 -43.69
N LEU A 109 14.38 47.52 -44.00
CA LEU A 109 13.57 48.47 -43.26
C LEU A 109 12.08 48.13 -43.46
N GLY A 110 11.37 47.85 -42.36
CA GLY A 110 9.91 47.63 -42.34
C GLY A 110 9.44 46.19 -42.12
N SER A 111 8.24 46.06 -41.56
CA SER A 111 7.44 44.84 -41.30
C SER A 111 8.07 43.67 -40.53
N GLU A 112 9.22 43.14 -40.94
CA GLU A 112 9.80 41.88 -40.42
C GLU A 112 10.34 41.98 -38.98
N ARG A 113 10.48 43.20 -38.43
CA ARG A 113 10.95 43.44 -37.05
C ARG A 113 9.89 43.22 -35.96
N SER A 114 8.67 42.83 -36.34
CA SER A 114 7.48 42.86 -35.46
C SER A 114 7.30 41.62 -34.55
N GLU A 115 8.16 40.61 -34.66
CA GLU A 115 8.07 39.37 -33.86
C GLU A 115 9.15 39.33 -32.76
N SER A 116 8.83 38.76 -31.60
CA SER A 116 9.83 38.55 -30.54
C SER A 116 10.59 37.23 -30.74
N HIS A 117 11.85 37.19 -30.32
CA HIS A 117 12.70 36.02 -30.45
C HIS A 117 13.64 35.85 -29.26
N VAL A 118 13.76 34.62 -28.78
CA VAL A 118 14.61 34.28 -27.63
C VAL A 118 16.04 34.05 -28.09
N LYS A 119 16.99 34.84 -27.58
CA LYS A 119 18.43 34.69 -27.83
C LYS A 119 19.24 34.77 -26.53
N PRO A 120 20.38 34.05 -26.43
CA PRO A 120 21.30 34.21 -25.33
C PRO A 120 22.03 35.56 -25.39
N LEU A 121 22.05 36.25 -24.26
CA LEU A 121 22.83 37.45 -23.96
C LEU A 121 24.09 37.04 -23.19
N LEU A 122 25.28 37.40 -23.71
CA LEU A 122 26.54 37.27 -22.97
C LEU A 122 26.55 38.22 -21.77
N VAL A 123 26.94 37.69 -20.61
CA VAL A 123 27.17 38.43 -19.38
C VAL A 123 28.65 38.36 -19.01
N SER A 124 29.18 39.38 -18.33
CA SER A 124 30.60 39.39 -17.92
C SER A 124 30.93 38.41 -16.80
N ASN A 125 29.93 38.03 -15.98
CA ASN A 125 30.07 37.16 -14.81
C ASN A 125 29.01 36.05 -14.79
N GLY A 126 29.25 34.96 -15.53
CA GLY A 126 28.43 33.74 -15.47
C GLY A 126 28.02 33.17 -16.83
N PRO A 127 27.11 32.18 -16.86
CA PRO A 127 26.55 31.64 -18.10
C PRO A 127 25.64 32.67 -18.79
N PRO A 128 25.44 32.57 -20.12
CA PRO A 128 24.55 33.47 -20.86
C PRO A 128 23.11 33.48 -20.33
N ARG A 129 22.44 34.63 -20.40
CA ARG A 129 21.04 34.80 -20.03
C ARG A 129 20.14 34.66 -21.25
N LEU A 130 19.09 33.86 -21.18
CA LEU A 130 18.08 33.76 -22.24
C LEU A 130 17.15 34.98 -22.16
N VAL A 131 17.19 35.82 -23.18
CA VAL A 131 16.39 37.04 -23.28
C VAL A 131 15.44 36.93 -24.47
N ASP A 132 14.16 37.17 -24.23
CA ASP A 132 13.14 37.35 -25.27
C ASP A 132 13.20 38.80 -25.77
N TRP A 133 13.66 39.00 -27.01
CA TRP A 133 13.93 40.31 -27.60
C TRP A 133 12.86 40.72 -28.61
N PHE A 134 12.46 41.99 -28.54
CA PHE A 134 11.62 42.71 -29.49
C PHE A 134 12.38 43.91 -30.05
N HIS A 135 12.13 44.29 -31.31
CA HIS A 135 12.89 45.32 -32.00
C HIS A 135 11.99 46.33 -32.72
N SER A 136 12.33 47.61 -32.67
CA SER A 136 11.63 48.66 -33.41
C SER A 136 12.59 49.69 -34.00
N ASP A 137 12.16 50.38 -35.05
CA ASP A 137 12.93 51.47 -35.66
C ASP A 137 12.85 52.72 -34.77
N LEU A 138 14.00 53.31 -34.42
CA LEU A 138 14.04 54.69 -33.90
C LEU A 138 13.90 55.66 -35.08
N ARG A 139 13.13 56.74 -34.90
CA ARG A 139 12.84 57.71 -35.97
C ARG A 139 12.98 59.16 -35.49
N ASP A 140 13.30 60.07 -36.41
CA ASP A 140 13.28 61.51 -36.17
C ASP A 140 11.87 62.12 -36.34
N ASP A 141 11.73 63.40 -36.01
CA ASP A 141 10.48 64.19 -36.15
C ASP A 141 9.97 64.29 -37.62
N LYS A 142 10.76 63.83 -38.59
CA LYS A 142 10.45 63.80 -40.03
C LYS A 142 10.14 62.38 -40.51
N GLY A 143 10.15 61.38 -39.63
CA GLY A 143 9.87 59.98 -39.91
C GLY A 143 11.05 59.14 -40.44
N ASN A 144 12.22 59.74 -40.62
CA ASN A 144 13.45 59.06 -41.06
C ASN A 144 13.93 58.11 -39.96
N ILE A 145 14.41 56.92 -40.33
CA ILE A 145 14.96 55.97 -39.36
C ILE A 145 16.37 56.43 -38.95
N THR A 146 16.60 56.60 -37.66
CA THR A 146 17.85 57.07 -37.06
C THR A 146 18.61 55.97 -36.31
N GLY A 147 17.98 54.82 -36.07
CA GLY A 147 18.58 53.71 -35.33
C GLY A 147 17.59 52.58 -35.05
N ILE A 148 17.95 51.70 -34.11
CA ILE A 148 17.14 50.55 -33.69
C ILE A 148 17.00 50.57 -32.16
N LEU A 149 15.78 50.42 -31.66
CA LEU A 149 15.50 50.17 -30.25
C LEU A 149 15.29 48.66 -30.06
N CYS A 150 16.12 48.04 -29.23
CA CYS A 150 15.92 46.64 -28.83
C CYS A 150 15.42 46.62 -27.38
N ILE A 151 14.32 45.92 -27.14
CA ILE A 151 13.69 45.77 -25.83
C ILE A 151 13.66 44.27 -25.52
N GLY A 152 14.23 43.87 -24.38
CA GLY A 152 14.40 42.48 -23.98
C GLY A 152 13.90 42.18 -22.58
N ARG A 153 13.41 40.97 -22.37
CA ARG A 153 13.04 40.43 -21.05
C ARG A 153 13.89 39.20 -20.74
N ASP A 154 14.63 39.20 -19.62
CA ASP A 154 15.28 37.98 -19.13
C ASP A 154 14.20 36.95 -18.75
N ILE A 155 14.26 35.79 -19.39
CA ILE A 155 13.39 34.63 -19.15
C ILE A 155 14.16 33.41 -18.66
N THR A 156 15.46 33.54 -18.35
CA THR A 156 16.35 32.42 -17.95
C THR A 156 15.76 31.63 -16.79
N GLU A 157 15.40 32.33 -15.71
CA GLU A 157 14.89 31.72 -14.48
C GLU A 157 13.47 31.17 -14.67
N LEU A 158 12.66 31.81 -15.53
CA LEU A 158 11.32 31.33 -15.92
C LEU A 158 11.39 30.03 -16.74
N ARG A 159 12.31 29.94 -17.70
CA ARG A 159 12.55 28.71 -18.48
C ARG A 159 13.10 27.60 -17.59
N ALA A 160 14.13 27.87 -16.81
CA ALA A 160 14.73 26.88 -15.91
C ALA A 160 13.71 26.33 -14.89
N ALA A 161 12.87 27.18 -14.30
CA ALA A 161 11.79 26.75 -13.40
C ALA A 161 10.75 25.88 -14.12
N ARG A 162 10.36 26.23 -15.35
CA ARG A 162 9.44 25.45 -16.17
C ARG A 162 10.02 24.08 -16.56
N GLU A 163 11.26 24.06 -17.04
CA GLU A 163 11.96 22.83 -17.45
C GLU A 163 12.16 21.89 -16.24
N ALA A 164 12.49 22.44 -15.06
CA ALA A 164 12.57 21.69 -13.81
C ALA A 164 11.20 21.14 -13.36
N LEU A 165 10.11 21.90 -13.50
CA LEU A 165 8.75 21.44 -13.23
C LEU A 165 8.35 20.29 -14.17
N GLU A 166 8.49 20.49 -15.49
CA GLU A 166 8.19 19.46 -16.48
C GLU A 166 9.02 18.18 -16.28
N ALA A 167 10.29 18.31 -15.88
CA ALA A 167 11.14 17.16 -15.54
C ALA A 167 10.69 16.45 -14.25
N SER A 168 10.27 17.21 -13.23
CA SER A 168 9.72 16.68 -11.98
C SER A 168 8.42 15.91 -12.21
N GLU A 169 7.50 16.47 -13.00
CA GLU A 169 6.25 15.80 -13.39
C GLU A 169 6.50 14.51 -14.17
N LYS A 170 7.40 14.54 -15.17
CA LYS A 170 7.80 13.36 -15.96
C LYS A 170 8.41 12.28 -15.05
N ARG A 171 9.26 12.66 -14.08
CA ARG A 171 9.85 11.75 -13.08
C ARG A 171 8.80 11.13 -12.15
N ASN A 172 7.90 11.95 -11.59
CA ASN A 172 6.86 11.48 -10.67
C ASN A 172 5.88 10.52 -11.38
N ARG A 173 5.50 10.84 -12.62
CA ARG A 173 4.72 9.94 -13.48
C ARG A 173 5.45 8.62 -13.72
N ALA A 174 6.73 8.65 -14.07
CA ALA A 174 7.51 7.43 -14.28
C ALA A 174 7.58 6.54 -13.02
N VAL A 175 7.71 7.12 -11.82
CA VAL A 175 7.70 6.37 -10.54
C VAL A 175 6.34 5.69 -10.31
N LEU A 176 5.22 6.38 -10.58
CA LEU A 176 3.89 5.78 -10.45
C LEU A 176 3.65 4.66 -11.48
N GLU A 177 4.06 4.87 -12.73
CA GLU A 177 3.87 3.91 -13.84
C GLU A 177 4.73 2.65 -13.72
N THR A 178 5.91 2.75 -13.11
CA THR A 178 6.85 1.63 -12.92
C THR A 178 6.65 0.87 -11.59
N ALA A 179 5.73 1.32 -10.73
CA ALA A 179 5.41 0.61 -9.49
C ALA A 179 4.87 -0.81 -9.76
N VAL A 180 5.23 -1.76 -8.89
CA VAL A 180 4.75 -3.16 -8.97
C VAL A 180 3.30 -3.31 -8.49
N ASN A 181 2.93 -2.53 -7.47
CA ASN A 181 1.56 -2.48 -6.96
C ASN A 181 0.67 -1.65 -7.88
N ALA A 182 -0.61 -2.03 -7.97
CA ALA A 182 -1.65 -1.20 -8.56
C ALA A 182 -1.83 0.06 -7.71
N ILE A 183 -1.83 1.22 -8.36
CA ILE A 183 -2.09 2.54 -7.77
C ILE A 183 -3.25 3.17 -8.52
N ILE A 184 -4.25 3.63 -7.78
CA ILE A 184 -5.49 4.22 -8.28
C ILE A 184 -5.80 5.48 -7.48
N THR A 185 -6.17 6.59 -8.13
CA THR A 185 -6.76 7.75 -7.46
C THR A 185 -8.23 7.91 -7.84
N MET A 186 -9.07 8.30 -6.89
CA MET A 186 -10.50 8.56 -7.11
C MET A 186 -10.99 9.79 -6.35
N ASP A 187 -12.06 10.40 -6.85
CA ASP A 187 -12.72 11.56 -6.23
C ASP A 187 -13.69 11.19 -5.09
N GLU A 188 -14.36 12.20 -4.52
CA GLU A 188 -15.40 12.05 -3.49
C GLU A 188 -16.65 11.29 -3.96
N ARG A 189 -16.82 11.08 -5.27
CA ARG A 189 -17.92 10.35 -5.91
C ARG A 189 -17.52 8.92 -6.29
N CYS A 190 -16.35 8.48 -5.82
CA CYS A 190 -15.74 7.18 -6.11
C CYS A 190 -15.41 6.97 -7.61
N VAL A 191 -15.28 8.04 -8.38
CA VAL A 191 -14.89 8.01 -9.80
C VAL A 191 -13.37 8.04 -9.90
N ILE A 192 -12.80 7.11 -10.68
CA ILE A 192 -11.36 7.00 -10.89
C ILE A 192 -10.85 8.20 -11.71
N GLU A 193 -9.91 8.96 -11.14
CA GLU A 193 -9.17 10.01 -11.83
C GLU A 193 -7.91 9.47 -12.53
N THR A 194 -7.17 8.56 -11.89
CA THR A 194 -5.95 7.96 -12.45
C THR A 194 -5.79 6.49 -12.05
N ALA A 195 -5.13 5.72 -12.91
CA ALA A 195 -4.72 4.34 -12.64
C ALA A 195 -3.38 4.06 -13.32
N ASN A 196 -2.38 3.53 -12.60
CA ASN A 196 -1.07 3.21 -13.16
C ASN A 196 -1.06 1.93 -14.00
N SER A 197 0.01 1.70 -14.76
CA SER A 197 0.15 0.51 -15.61
C SER A 197 0.04 -0.84 -14.87
N ALA A 198 0.29 -0.87 -13.56
CA ALA A 198 0.11 -2.06 -12.73
C ALA A 198 -1.37 -2.36 -12.44
N THR A 199 -2.21 -1.33 -12.28
CA THR A 199 -3.67 -1.50 -12.19
C THR A 199 -4.23 -2.16 -13.44
N GLU A 200 -3.77 -1.75 -14.63
CA GLU A 200 -4.17 -2.38 -15.90
C GLU A 200 -3.78 -3.87 -15.93
N ARG A 201 -2.52 -4.19 -15.63
CA ARG A 201 -2.02 -5.58 -15.57
C ARG A 201 -2.74 -6.45 -14.54
N ILE A 202 -3.08 -5.90 -13.38
CA ILE A 202 -3.69 -6.65 -12.27
C ILE A 202 -5.20 -6.85 -12.52
N PHE A 203 -5.93 -5.83 -12.96
CA PHE A 203 -7.39 -5.92 -13.10
C PHE A 203 -7.87 -6.27 -14.53
N GLY A 204 -7.01 -6.18 -15.54
CA GLY A 204 -7.33 -6.56 -16.92
C GLY A 204 -8.16 -5.51 -17.70
N TYR A 205 -8.36 -4.33 -17.14
CA TYR A 205 -8.95 -3.16 -17.81
C TYR A 205 -7.86 -2.27 -18.39
N THR A 206 -8.16 -1.53 -19.46
CA THR A 206 -7.29 -0.44 -19.92
C THR A 206 -7.53 0.83 -19.11
N ARG A 207 -6.55 1.75 -19.11
CA ARG A 207 -6.69 3.09 -18.51
C ARG A 207 -7.97 3.82 -18.95
N ASP A 208 -8.32 3.73 -20.22
CA ASP A 208 -9.47 4.43 -20.81
C ASP A 208 -10.83 3.80 -20.41
N GLU A 209 -10.83 2.56 -19.92
CA GLU A 209 -12.01 1.93 -19.31
C GLU A 209 -12.11 2.22 -17.80
N LEU A 210 -10.96 2.50 -17.15
CA LEU A 210 -10.87 2.79 -15.72
C LEU A 210 -11.19 4.27 -15.43
N VAL A 211 -10.52 5.21 -16.09
CA VAL A 211 -10.66 6.65 -15.81
C VAL A 211 -12.07 7.12 -16.19
N GLY A 212 -12.74 7.81 -15.26
CA GLY A 212 -14.14 8.20 -15.40
C GLY A 212 -15.15 7.12 -15.00
N SER A 213 -14.73 5.87 -14.79
CA SER A 213 -15.57 4.81 -14.20
C SER A 213 -15.58 4.89 -12.67
N ASN A 214 -16.68 4.45 -12.05
CA ASN A 214 -16.74 4.27 -10.59
C ASN A 214 -15.93 3.02 -10.17
N ILE A 215 -15.14 3.15 -9.10
CA ILE A 215 -14.20 2.13 -8.57
C ILE A 215 -14.84 0.76 -8.25
N SER A 216 -16.16 0.72 -8.00
CA SER A 216 -16.91 -0.50 -7.69
C SER A 216 -16.84 -1.57 -8.79
N ILE A 217 -16.42 -1.23 -10.01
CA ILE A 217 -16.15 -2.21 -11.07
C ILE A 217 -15.06 -3.23 -10.68
N LEU A 218 -14.13 -2.86 -9.79
CA LEU A 218 -12.96 -3.66 -9.41
C LEU A 218 -13.20 -4.60 -8.22
N MET A 219 -14.44 -4.78 -7.78
CA MET A 219 -14.79 -5.61 -6.63
C MET A 219 -16.08 -6.41 -6.84
N PRO A 220 -16.21 -7.60 -6.23
CA PRO A 220 -17.38 -8.45 -6.40
C PRO A 220 -18.56 -8.03 -5.52
N GLN A 221 -19.73 -8.63 -5.78
CA GLN A 221 -20.84 -8.58 -4.85
C GLN A 221 -20.52 -9.30 -3.53
N PRO A 222 -21.04 -8.84 -2.37
CA PRO A 222 -21.97 -7.72 -2.17
C PRO A 222 -21.28 -6.38 -1.89
N TYR A 223 -19.97 -6.26 -2.16
CA TYR A 223 -19.19 -5.04 -1.87
C TYR A 223 -19.43 -3.96 -2.92
N ARG A 224 -19.53 -4.36 -4.19
CA ARG A 224 -19.81 -3.50 -5.35
C ARG A 224 -20.96 -2.51 -5.12
N ASP A 225 -22.16 -3.02 -4.83
CA ASP A 225 -23.36 -2.19 -4.60
C ASP A 225 -23.30 -1.32 -3.32
N LYS A 226 -22.31 -1.55 -2.45
CA LYS A 226 -22.20 -0.91 -1.13
C LYS A 226 -20.99 0.01 -1.00
N HIS A 227 -20.09 0.01 -1.96
CA HIS A 227 -18.81 0.71 -1.87
C HIS A 227 -18.97 2.20 -1.56
N ASP A 228 -19.79 2.89 -2.34
CA ASP A 228 -20.00 4.33 -2.22
C ASP A 228 -20.64 4.69 -0.87
N SER A 229 -21.46 3.78 -0.31
CA SER A 229 -22.00 3.95 1.06
C SER A 229 -20.92 3.90 2.15
N TYR A 230 -19.81 3.20 1.92
CA TYR A 230 -18.67 3.18 2.84
C TYR A 230 -17.86 4.47 2.78
N VAL A 231 -17.67 5.04 1.58
CA VAL A 231 -16.97 6.32 1.39
C VAL A 231 -17.81 7.48 1.92
N HIS A 232 -19.10 7.54 1.60
CA HIS A 232 -20.01 8.56 2.16
C HIS A 232 -20.19 8.42 3.69
N ALA A 233 -20.17 7.19 4.23
CA ALA A 233 -20.14 7.01 5.69
C ALA A 233 -18.85 7.58 6.30
N TYR A 234 -17.68 7.31 5.71
CA TYR A 234 -16.41 7.89 6.15
C TYR A 234 -16.42 9.42 6.09
N MET A 235 -16.83 10.02 4.97
CA MET A 235 -16.92 11.47 4.81
C MET A 235 -17.83 12.14 5.87
N ARG A 236 -18.83 11.42 6.38
CA ARG A 236 -19.76 11.91 7.40
C ARG A 236 -19.28 11.69 8.85
N THR A 237 -18.53 10.61 9.14
CA THR A 237 -18.15 10.25 10.53
C THR A 237 -16.66 10.41 10.85
N GLY A 238 -15.79 10.47 9.84
CA GLY A 238 -14.32 10.41 10.01
C GLY A 238 -13.79 9.03 10.43
N GLU A 239 -14.63 8.01 10.56
CA GLU A 239 -14.24 6.68 11.05
C GLU A 239 -13.44 5.88 10.01
N ARG A 240 -12.12 5.89 10.14
CA ARG A 240 -11.20 5.17 9.25
C ARG A 240 -11.33 3.64 9.38
N LYS A 241 -11.98 3.00 8.41
CA LYS A 241 -12.14 1.53 8.35
C LYS A 241 -11.06 0.78 7.55
N ILE A 242 -10.44 1.47 6.58
CA ILE A 242 -9.30 1.01 5.75
C ILE A 242 -8.30 2.16 5.50
N ILE A 243 -8.74 3.42 5.59
CA ILE A 243 -7.88 4.59 5.39
C ILE A 243 -6.77 4.63 6.45
N GLY A 244 -5.51 4.52 6.02
CA GLY A 244 -4.35 4.38 6.91
C GLY A 244 -4.17 3.02 7.60
N ILE A 245 -5.01 2.02 7.30
CA ILE A 245 -4.95 0.66 7.88
C ILE A 245 -5.05 -0.37 6.75
N GLY A 246 -3.89 -0.89 6.32
CA GLY A 246 -3.80 -1.93 5.29
C GLY A 246 -4.58 -3.20 5.67
N ARG A 247 -5.29 -3.79 4.70
CA ARG A 247 -6.22 -4.90 4.95
C ARG A 247 -6.32 -5.88 3.78
N GLU A 248 -6.27 -7.18 4.11
CA GLU A 248 -6.67 -8.25 3.19
C GLU A 248 -8.18 -8.15 2.86
N VAL A 249 -8.50 -7.97 1.58
CA VAL A 249 -9.86 -8.00 1.01
C VAL A 249 -9.85 -8.78 -0.32
N VAL A 250 -10.91 -8.69 -1.13
CA VAL A 250 -10.98 -9.32 -2.46
C VAL A 250 -11.26 -8.28 -3.56
N GLY A 251 -10.52 -8.37 -4.65
CA GLY A 251 -10.78 -7.66 -5.91
C GLY A 251 -11.48 -8.57 -6.92
N GLN A 252 -11.98 -7.98 -8.00
CA GLN A 252 -12.52 -8.66 -9.17
C GLN A 252 -11.87 -8.10 -10.44
N ARG A 253 -11.29 -8.98 -11.27
CA ARG A 253 -10.73 -8.63 -12.59
C ARG A 253 -11.83 -8.57 -13.65
N LYS A 254 -11.52 -8.00 -14.82
CA LYS A 254 -12.45 -7.78 -15.96
C LYS A 254 -13.11 -9.05 -16.51
N ASP A 255 -12.43 -10.20 -16.41
CA ASP A 255 -12.95 -11.54 -16.76
C ASP A 255 -13.95 -12.09 -15.72
N GLY A 256 -14.16 -11.39 -14.61
CA GLY A 256 -14.98 -11.82 -13.48
C GLY A 256 -14.19 -12.54 -12.37
N THR A 257 -12.91 -12.86 -12.56
CA THR A 257 -12.08 -13.59 -11.60
C THR A 257 -11.93 -12.81 -10.29
N ILE A 258 -12.39 -13.42 -9.19
CA ILE A 258 -12.23 -12.89 -7.84
C ILE A 258 -10.87 -13.33 -7.28
N PHE A 259 -10.12 -12.40 -6.71
CA PHE A 259 -8.76 -12.66 -6.24
C PHE A 259 -8.43 -11.91 -4.93
N PRO A 260 -7.56 -12.46 -4.07
CA PRO A 260 -7.20 -11.84 -2.80
C PRO A 260 -6.23 -10.66 -3.03
N ILE A 261 -6.51 -9.53 -2.37
CA ILE A 261 -5.66 -8.34 -2.41
C ILE A 261 -5.36 -7.82 -1.00
N ASP A 262 -4.20 -7.21 -0.83
CA ASP A 262 -3.92 -6.29 0.29
C ASP A 262 -4.18 -4.87 -0.20
N LEU A 263 -5.07 -4.15 0.48
CA LEU A 263 -5.51 -2.80 0.13
C LEU A 263 -5.14 -1.83 1.26
N SER A 264 -4.44 -0.75 0.89
CA SER A 264 -4.25 0.42 1.74
C SER A 264 -4.82 1.65 1.04
N VAL A 265 -5.46 2.56 1.78
CA VAL A 265 -6.05 3.79 1.24
C VAL A 265 -5.49 5.01 1.97
N GLY A 266 -5.03 6.00 1.20
CA GLY A 266 -4.71 7.35 1.69
C GLY A 266 -5.80 8.36 1.30
N GLU A 267 -5.88 9.46 2.02
CA GLU A 267 -6.69 10.64 1.70
C GLU A 267 -5.75 11.85 1.60
N ALA A 268 -5.94 12.68 0.58
CA ALA A 268 -5.25 13.95 0.41
C ALA A 268 -6.25 15.06 0.03
N LEU A 269 -5.95 16.30 0.44
CA LEU A 269 -6.66 17.50 0.00
C LEU A 269 -5.77 18.23 -1.01
N LEU A 270 -6.29 18.47 -2.21
CA LEU A 270 -5.60 19.22 -3.26
C LEU A 270 -5.65 20.74 -3.00
N PRO A 271 -4.74 21.55 -3.62
CA PRO A 271 -4.74 22.99 -3.46
C PRO A 271 -6.01 23.70 -3.95
N ASP A 272 -6.82 23.04 -4.80
CA ASP A 272 -8.13 23.51 -5.27
C ASP A 272 -9.28 23.19 -4.29
N GLY A 273 -8.99 22.54 -3.16
CA GLY A 273 -9.95 22.16 -2.14
C GLY A 273 -10.66 20.81 -2.38
N ARG A 274 -10.37 20.09 -3.48
CA ARG A 274 -10.94 18.76 -3.72
C ARG A 274 -10.21 17.70 -2.89
N ARG A 275 -10.95 16.73 -2.34
CA ARG A 275 -10.34 15.52 -1.77
C ARG A 275 -10.08 14.49 -2.85
N VAL A 276 -8.97 13.78 -2.72
CA VAL A 276 -8.61 12.61 -3.54
C VAL A 276 -8.25 11.46 -2.63
N PHE A 277 -8.83 10.29 -2.90
CA PHE A 277 -8.48 9.03 -2.25
C PHE A 277 -7.49 8.27 -3.13
N THR A 278 -6.39 7.79 -2.55
CA THR A 278 -5.38 7.00 -3.25
C THR A 278 -5.40 5.57 -2.71
N GLY A 279 -5.82 4.62 -3.55
CA GLY A 279 -5.73 3.19 -3.26
C GLY A 279 -4.40 2.61 -3.75
N ILE A 280 -3.70 1.91 -2.86
CA ILE A 280 -2.54 1.08 -3.18
C ILE A 280 -2.94 -0.37 -2.97
N ILE A 281 -2.85 -1.17 -4.04
CA ILE A 281 -3.36 -2.54 -4.12
C ILE A 281 -2.23 -3.50 -4.48
N ARG A 282 -2.06 -4.54 -3.68
CA ARG A 282 -1.12 -5.63 -3.93
C ARG A 282 -1.88 -6.94 -4.14
N ASP A 283 -1.64 -7.58 -5.27
CA ASP A 283 -2.16 -8.93 -5.57
C ASP A 283 -1.51 -9.96 -4.63
N LEU A 284 -2.32 -10.81 -3.99
CA LEU A 284 -1.88 -11.87 -3.09
C LEU A 284 -2.06 -13.28 -3.69
N THR A 285 -2.48 -13.40 -4.96
CA THR A 285 -2.83 -14.67 -5.61
C THR A 285 -1.69 -15.69 -5.54
N ASP A 286 -0.50 -15.33 -6.04
CA ASP A 286 0.65 -16.25 -6.02
C ASP A 286 1.12 -16.58 -4.60
N ARG A 287 1.03 -15.62 -3.67
CA ARG A 287 1.35 -15.86 -2.26
C ARG A 287 0.43 -16.92 -1.67
N LYS A 288 -0.89 -16.77 -1.79
CA LYS A 288 -1.84 -17.73 -1.22
C LYS A 288 -1.78 -19.10 -1.93
N ARG A 289 -1.52 -19.10 -3.24
CA ARG A 289 -1.27 -20.33 -4.01
C ARG A 289 0.01 -21.06 -3.58
N LEU A 290 1.05 -20.34 -3.16
CA LEU A 290 2.26 -20.93 -2.58
C LEU A 290 2.02 -21.43 -1.15
N GLU A 291 1.29 -20.69 -0.31
CA GLU A 291 0.89 -21.13 1.04
C GLU A 291 0.04 -22.42 0.98
N GLU A 292 -0.90 -22.50 0.03
CA GLU A 292 -1.74 -23.68 -0.24
C GLU A 292 -0.91 -24.87 -0.76
N LYS A 293 0.00 -24.67 -1.73
CA LYS A 293 0.92 -25.72 -2.20
C LYS A 293 1.82 -26.26 -1.10
N ILE A 294 2.34 -25.41 -0.23
CA ILE A 294 3.18 -25.83 0.91
C ILE A 294 2.36 -26.69 1.88
N LEU A 295 1.07 -26.35 2.10
CA LEU A 295 0.18 -27.18 2.90
C LEU A 295 -0.08 -28.54 2.23
N GLN A 296 -0.42 -28.56 0.94
CA GLN A 296 -0.66 -29.81 0.19
C GLN A 296 0.56 -30.74 0.24
N ILE A 297 1.75 -30.23 -0.08
CA ILE A 297 3.00 -31.01 -0.05
C ILE A 297 3.27 -31.54 1.37
N SER A 298 2.97 -30.76 2.42
CA SER A 298 3.10 -31.20 3.80
C SER A 298 2.12 -32.34 4.17
N GLU A 299 0.89 -32.33 3.62
CA GLU A 299 -0.08 -33.41 3.81
C GLU A 299 0.31 -34.68 3.04
N GLU A 300 0.78 -34.55 1.80
CA GLU A 300 1.28 -35.66 0.97
C GLU A 300 2.53 -36.32 1.60
N GLU A 301 3.45 -35.51 2.14
CA GLU A 301 4.65 -35.97 2.86
C GLU A 301 4.27 -36.69 4.16
N GLN A 302 3.35 -36.14 4.96
CA GLN A 302 2.84 -36.81 6.16
C GLN A 302 2.14 -38.14 5.82
N HIS A 303 1.32 -38.17 4.77
CA HIS A 303 0.66 -39.40 4.32
C HIS A 303 1.70 -40.46 3.93
N ARG A 304 2.69 -40.12 3.10
CA ARG A 304 3.74 -41.08 2.69
C ARG A 304 4.51 -41.63 3.89
N ILE A 305 5.01 -40.77 4.78
CA ILE A 305 5.71 -41.22 6.01
C ILE A 305 4.79 -42.11 6.87
N GLY A 306 3.50 -41.77 6.97
CA GLY A 306 2.51 -42.59 7.68
C GLY A 306 2.31 -43.99 7.10
N GLN A 307 2.44 -44.15 5.78
CA GLN A 307 2.42 -45.44 5.08
C GLN A 307 3.75 -46.18 5.21
N ASP A 308 4.89 -45.51 5.00
CA ASP A 308 6.23 -46.11 5.13
C ASP A 308 6.42 -46.74 6.53
N ILE A 309 5.95 -46.07 7.59
CA ILE A 309 5.95 -46.63 8.97
C ILE A 309 5.02 -47.85 9.09
N HIS A 310 3.88 -47.87 8.38
CA HIS A 310 2.93 -48.96 8.43
C HIS A 310 3.44 -50.22 7.73
N ASP A 311 3.91 -50.05 6.50
CA ASP A 311 4.21 -51.15 5.59
C ASP A 311 5.62 -51.72 5.79
N ASP A 312 6.58 -50.91 6.24
CA ASP A 312 7.92 -51.40 6.61
C ASP A 312 8.04 -51.60 8.13
N LEU A 313 8.15 -50.51 8.91
CA LEU A 313 8.54 -50.59 10.33
C LEU A 313 7.59 -51.44 11.19
N CYS A 314 6.27 -51.30 11.02
CA CYS A 314 5.30 -52.09 11.79
C CYS A 314 5.29 -53.57 11.40
N GLN A 315 5.64 -53.91 10.15
CA GLN A 315 5.77 -55.28 9.67
C GLN A 315 7.08 -55.92 10.16
N GLN A 316 8.22 -55.22 10.04
CA GLN A 316 9.52 -55.68 10.58
C GLN A 316 9.42 -55.95 12.09
N LEU A 317 8.88 -55.01 12.88
CA LEU A 317 8.68 -55.19 14.32
C LEU A 317 7.69 -56.33 14.64
N ALA A 318 6.78 -56.69 13.73
CA ALA A 318 5.88 -57.83 13.94
C ALA A 318 6.62 -59.15 13.70
N ALA A 319 7.42 -59.24 12.64
CA ALA A 319 8.27 -60.40 12.34
C ALA A 319 9.28 -60.66 13.46
N ILE A 320 10.00 -59.63 13.92
CA ILE A 320 10.94 -59.71 15.04
C ILE A 320 10.23 -60.17 16.33
N GLY A 321 9.08 -59.58 16.64
CA GLY A 321 8.29 -59.96 17.83
C GLY A 321 7.82 -61.42 17.80
N CYS A 322 7.38 -61.91 16.63
CA CYS A 322 7.01 -63.31 16.44
C CYS A 322 8.20 -64.27 16.59
N LEU A 323 9.33 -63.98 15.94
CA LEU A 323 10.55 -64.80 16.06
C LEU A 323 11.07 -64.85 17.50
N ALA A 324 11.13 -63.70 18.17
CA ALA A 324 11.49 -63.62 19.58
C ALA A 324 10.54 -64.43 20.47
N LYS A 325 9.22 -64.36 20.25
CA LYS A 325 8.25 -65.15 21.05
C LYS A 325 8.34 -66.65 20.79
N VAL A 326 8.71 -67.09 19.59
CA VAL A 326 8.96 -68.52 19.30
C VAL A 326 10.20 -69.01 20.06
N ALA A 327 11.32 -68.29 19.96
CA ALA A 327 12.54 -68.65 20.70
C ALA A 327 12.35 -68.60 22.22
N GLN A 328 11.65 -67.57 22.73
CA GLN A 328 11.29 -67.42 24.16
C GLN A 328 10.53 -68.64 24.68
N ARG A 329 9.54 -69.12 23.92
CA ARG A 329 8.78 -70.33 24.24
C ARG A 329 9.58 -71.62 24.15
N GLN A 330 10.63 -71.68 23.31
CA GLN A 330 11.53 -72.84 23.23
C GLN A 330 12.46 -72.89 24.45
N LEU A 331 13.12 -71.79 24.80
CA LEU A 331 13.99 -71.69 25.97
C LEU A 331 13.21 -71.93 27.28
N ALA A 332 12.01 -71.36 27.42
CA ALA A 332 11.16 -71.57 28.58
C ALA A 332 10.75 -73.04 28.76
N ARG A 333 10.52 -73.79 27.66
CA ARG A 333 10.27 -75.23 27.70
C ARG A 333 11.51 -76.05 28.04
N GLY A 334 12.70 -75.55 27.72
CA GLY A 334 13.98 -76.14 28.10
C GLY A 334 14.44 -75.78 29.52
N GLY A 335 13.71 -74.91 30.23
CA GLY A 335 14.08 -74.44 31.57
C GLY A 335 15.30 -73.49 31.60
N SER A 336 15.64 -72.86 30.48
CA SER A 336 16.81 -71.96 30.39
C SER A 336 16.47 -70.57 30.95
N PRO A 337 17.34 -69.95 31.79
CA PRO A 337 17.10 -68.64 32.39
C PRO A 337 17.09 -67.50 31.36
N GLU A 338 17.75 -67.67 30.21
CA GLU A 338 17.74 -66.71 29.09
C GLU A 338 16.33 -66.49 28.51
N ALA A 339 15.36 -67.37 28.83
CA ALA A 339 13.95 -67.20 28.49
C ALA A 339 13.31 -65.94 29.12
N GLU A 340 13.81 -65.44 30.25
CA GLU A 340 13.31 -64.20 30.87
C GLU A 340 13.81 -62.97 30.10
N ASN A 341 15.11 -62.93 29.77
CA ASN A 341 15.71 -61.89 28.93
C ASN A 341 15.00 -61.79 27.57
N LEU A 342 14.64 -62.94 26.97
CA LEU A 342 13.91 -62.95 25.70
C LEU A 342 12.45 -62.50 25.84
N ASP A 343 11.81 -62.67 27.00
CA ASP A 343 10.46 -62.14 27.23
C ASP A 343 10.45 -60.62 27.41
N GLU A 344 11.49 -60.05 28.02
CA GLU A 344 11.70 -58.60 28.02
C GLU A 344 11.90 -58.06 26.59
N ILE A 345 12.71 -58.71 25.76
CA ILE A 345 12.87 -58.32 24.34
C ILE A 345 11.53 -58.35 23.61
N VAL A 346 10.73 -59.42 23.78
CA VAL A 346 9.35 -59.52 23.25
C VAL A 346 8.49 -58.36 23.73
N ARG A 347 8.53 -58.02 25.02
CA ARG A 347 7.76 -56.91 25.63
C ARG A 347 8.13 -55.57 25.00
N LEU A 348 9.42 -55.29 24.86
CA LEU A 348 9.95 -54.07 24.27
C LEU A 348 9.59 -53.94 22.79
N VAL A 349 9.78 -55.00 21.99
CA VAL A 349 9.42 -55.02 20.57
C VAL A 349 7.91 -54.87 20.37
N THR A 350 7.09 -55.48 21.22
CA THR A 350 5.63 -55.31 21.20
C THR A 350 5.24 -53.86 21.51
N GLN A 351 5.84 -53.24 22.53
CA GLN A 351 5.59 -51.83 22.86
C GLN A 351 6.06 -50.87 21.75
N ALA A 352 7.20 -51.17 21.10
CA ALA A 352 7.67 -50.41 19.95
C ALA A 352 6.71 -50.51 18.76
N ASN A 353 6.17 -51.70 18.46
CA ASN A 353 5.22 -51.90 17.36
C ASN A 353 3.89 -51.16 17.61
N VAL A 354 3.38 -51.18 18.84
CA VAL A 354 2.19 -50.39 19.22
C VAL A 354 2.42 -48.89 18.97
N ARG A 355 3.54 -48.34 19.49
CA ARG A 355 3.91 -46.93 19.27
C ARG A 355 4.09 -46.56 17.79
N ALA A 356 4.70 -47.45 16.99
CA ALA A 356 4.89 -47.23 15.56
C ALA A 356 3.55 -47.18 14.81
N ARG A 357 2.61 -48.10 15.11
CA ARG A 357 1.26 -48.10 14.54
C ARG A 357 0.46 -46.85 14.93
N GLU A 358 0.59 -46.39 16.17
CA GLU A 358 -0.06 -45.17 16.65
C GLU A 358 0.52 -43.92 15.98
N MET A 359 1.84 -43.86 15.75
CA MET A 359 2.49 -42.79 15.00
C MET A 359 2.08 -42.77 13.52
N SER A 360 2.06 -43.93 12.86
CA SER A 360 1.54 -44.12 11.49
C SER A 360 0.09 -43.60 11.37
N ARG A 361 -0.81 -44.04 12.25
CA ARG A 361 -2.22 -43.59 12.30
C ARG A 361 -2.36 -42.09 12.55
N GLY A 362 -1.43 -41.48 13.30
CA GLY A 362 -1.41 -40.03 13.50
C GLY A 362 -1.17 -39.27 12.19
N LEU A 363 -0.21 -39.74 11.38
CA LEU A 363 0.20 -39.09 10.14
C LEU A 363 -0.77 -39.35 8.98
N MET A 364 -1.29 -40.57 8.85
CA MET A 364 -2.20 -40.94 7.75
C MET A 364 -3.48 -40.08 7.67
N PRO A 365 -4.12 -39.95 6.50
CA PRO A 365 -5.39 -39.26 6.34
C PRO A 365 -6.51 -39.92 7.14
N VAL A 366 -7.09 -39.21 8.12
CA VAL A 366 -8.29 -39.63 8.83
C VAL A 366 -9.51 -39.18 8.02
N VAL A 367 -10.06 -40.08 7.20
CA VAL A 367 -11.31 -39.83 6.48
C VAL A 367 -12.47 -39.90 7.48
N LEU A 368 -12.98 -38.72 7.87
CA LEU A 368 -14.09 -38.61 8.82
C LEU A 368 -15.41 -38.30 8.12
N ASP A 369 -16.41 -39.13 8.37
CA ASP A 369 -17.80 -38.74 8.18
C ASP A 369 -18.20 -37.63 9.15
N SER A 370 -19.15 -36.78 8.75
CA SER A 370 -19.64 -35.66 9.57
C SER A 370 -20.13 -36.07 10.97
N ALA A 371 -20.66 -37.29 11.12
CA ALA A 371 -21.04 -37.87 12.41
C ALA A 371 -19.85 -38.38 13.25
N GLY A 372 -18.72 -38.71 12.61
CA GLY A 372 -17.56 -39.36 13.25
C GLY A 372 -16.65 -38.43 14.06
N LEU A 373 -16.75 -37.11 13.88
CA LEU A 373 -15.86 -36.12 14.51
C LEU A 373 -15.77 -36.27 16.04
N MET A 374 -16.89 -36.48 16.72
CA MET A 374 -16.92 -36.55 18.18
C MET A 374 -16.21 -37.79 18.73
N GLU A 375 -16.42 -38.96 18.10
CA GLU A 375 -15.71 -40.18 18.48
C GLU A 375 -14.23 -40.11 18.11
N ALA A 376 -13.86 -39.49 16.98
CA ALA A 376 -12.46 -39.28 16.61
C ALA A 376 -11.70 -38.37 17.61
N LEU A 377 -12.30 -37.26 18.05
CA LEU A 377 -11.72 -36.39 19.09
C LEU A 377 -11.57 -37.09 20.45
N LYS A 378 -12.55 -37.95 20.78
CA LYS A 378 -12.55 -38.81 21.98
C LYS A 378 -11.47 -39.90 21.90
N GLU A 379 -11.27 -40.53 20.74
CA GLU A 379 -10.17 -41.47 20.50
C GLU A 379 -8.80 -40.78 20.57
N LEU A 380 -8.66 -39.58 20.00
CA LEU A 380 -7.46 -38.75 20.09
C LEU A 380 -7.10 -38.43 21.56
N ALA A 381 -8.10 -38.05 22.36
CA ALA A 381 -7.92 -37.82 23.80
C ALA A 381 -7.48 -39.10 24.53
N GLN A 382 -8.17 -40.23 24.31
CA GLN A 382 -7.82 -41.52 24.92
C GLN A 382 -6.46 -42.06 24.45
N GLY A 383 -6.07 -41.81 23.20
CA GLY A 383 -4.73 -42.11 22.68
C GLY A 383 -3.66 -41.27 23.39
N THR A 384 -3.92 -39.98 23.57
CA THR A 384 -3.02 -39.06 24.28
C THR A 384 -2.74 -39.50 25.71
N VAL A 385 -3.77 -39.93 26.46
CA VAL A 385 -3.61 -40.52 27.81
C VAL A 385 -2.75 -41.79 27.77
N ARG A 386 -3.05 -42.72 26.85
CA ARG A 386 -2.35 -44.02 26.77
C ARG A 386 -0.87 -43.88 26.42
N ILE A 387 -0.54 -43.01 25.46
CA ILE A 387 0.80 -42.89 24.90
C ILE A 387 1.70 -42.00 25.77
N PHE A 388 1.23 -40.80 26.11
CA PHE A 388 2.04 -39.77 26.75
C PHE A 388 1.84 -39.66 28.27
N ARG A 389 0.86 -40.39 28.83
CA ARG A 389 0.49 -40.37 30.27
C ARG A 389 0.04 -39.00 30.80
N VAL A 390 -0.32 -38.09 29.89
CA VAL A 390 -0.87 -36.76 30.18
C VAL A 390 -2.39 -36.87 30.42
N SER A 391 -2.95 -36.06 31.33
CA SER A 391 -4.40 -36.03 31.56
C SER A 391 -5.12 -35.38 30.37
N CYS A 392 -5.76 -36.18 29.51
CA CYS A 392 -6.45 -35.68 28.33
C CYS A 392 -7.96 -35.98 28.35
N PRO A 393 -8.78 -35.14 28.99
CA PRO A 393 -10.24 -35.25 28.94
C PRO A 393 -10.80 -34.68 27.62
N PHE A 394 -11.85 -35.32 27.11
CA PHE A 394 -12.70 -34.79 26.04
C PHE A 394 -14.05 -34.33 26.65
N ARG A 395 -14.53 -33.13 26.28
CA ARG A 395 -15.88 -32.64 26.63
C ARG A 395 -16.69 -32.31 25.38
N CYS A 396 -17.94 -32.76 25.36
CA CYS A 396 -18.95 -32.39 24.37
C CYS A 396 -20.32 -32.45 25.06
N GLU A 397 -20.91 -31.31 25.43
CA GLU A 397 -22.14 -31.28 26.26
C GLU A 397 -23.39 -31.71 25.48
N ARG A 398 -23.39 -31.52 24.17
CA ARG A 398 -24.46 -31.88 23.24
C ARG A 398 -23.84 -32.41 21.95
N PRO A 399 -24.48 -33.34 21.22
CA PRO A 399 -24.01 -33.78 19.92
C PRO A 399 -23.85 -32.60 18.95
N VAL A 400 -22.67 -32.44 18.37
CA VAL A 400 -22.37 -31.39 17.40
C VAL A 400 -22.47 -31.95 15.99
N SER A 401 -23.30 -31.32 15.15
CA SER A 401 -23.42 -31.65 13.73
C SER A 401 -22.58 -30.69 12.90
N VAL A 402 -21.77 -31.23 11.99
CA VAL A 402 -21.00 -30.45 11.00
C VAL A 402 -21.56 -30.70 9.59
N PRO A 403 -21.60 -29.69 8.70
CA PRO A 403 -22.29 -29.78 7.41
C PRO A 403 -21.67 -30.77 6.43
N ASP A 404 -20.36 -31.07 6.53
CA ASP A 404 -19.67 -31.96 5.60
C ASP A 404 -18.41 -32.62 6.19
N ASN A 405 -17.94 -33.67 5.50
CA ASN A 405 -16.77 -34.47 5.88
C ASN A 405 -15.44 -33.70 5.81
N LYS A 406 -15.34 -32.63 5.01
CA LYS A 406 -14.13 -31.78 4.98
C LYS A 406 -14.04 -30.98 6.28
N MET A 407 -15.14 -30.35 6.72
CA MET A 407 -15.18 -29.64 7.99
C MET A 407 -14.85 -30.56 9.17
N ALA A 408 -15.38 -31.79 9.19
CA ALA A 408 -15.00 -32.82 10.18
C ALA A 408 -13.49 -33.09 10.18
N THR A 409 -12.93 -33.41 9.00
CA THR A 409 -11.51 -33.72 8.83
C THR A 409 -10.61 -32.55 9.25
N GLN A 410 -10.96 -31.31 8.87
CA GLN A 410 -10.17 -30.12 9.17
C GLN A 410 -10.22 -29.74 10.66
N LEU A 411 -11.37 -29.84 11.32
CA LEU A 411 -11.49 -29.67 12.78
C LEU A 411 -10.66 -30.72 13.54
N PHE A 412 -10.72 -31.98 13.13
CA PHE A 412 -9.90 -33.04 13.72
C PHE A 412 -8.39 -32.77 13.56
N ARG A 413 -7.94 -32.38 12.36
CA ARG A 413 -6.52 -32.03 12.13
C ARG A 413 -6.06 -30.83 12.96
N ILE A 414 -6.93 -29.83 13.22
CA ILE A 414 -6.61 -28.73 14.13
C ILE A 414 -6.45 -29.22 15.57
N ALA A 415 -7.35 -30.08 16.06
CA ALA A 415 -7.22 -30.66 17.40
C ALA A 415 -5.95 -31.51 17.55
N GLN A 416 -5.66 -32.34 16.54
CA GLN A 416 -4.48 -33.19 16.51
C GLN A 416 -3.17 -32.39 16.54
N GLU A 417 -3.07 -31.33 15.73
CA GLU A 417 -1.89 -30.45 15.69
C GLU A 417 -1.76 -29.64 17.00
N ALA A 418 -2.86 -29.12 17.57
CA ALA A 418 -2.83 -28.41 18.85
C ALA A 418 -2.36 -29.31 20.00
N VAL A 419 -2.91 -30.53 20.10
CA VAL A 419 -2.51 -31.54 21.10
C VAL A 419 -1.04 -31.95 20.91
N ALA A 420 -0.60 -32.18 19.67
CA ALA A 420 0.79 -32.51 19.37
C ALA A 420 1.76 -31.38 19.75
N ASN A 421 1.38 -30.11 19.57
CA ASN A 421 2.19 -28.96 19.99
C ASN A 421 2.28 -28.85 21.52
N ALA A 422 1.17 -29.03 22.26
CA ALA A 422 1.22 -29.04 23.72
C ALA A 422 2.15 -30.14 24.26
N ILE A 423 2.05 -31.37 23.74
CA ILE A 423 2.93 -32.50 24.10
C ILE A 423 4.41 -32.17 23.83
N LYS A 424 4.72 -31.53 22.69
CA LYS A 424 6.10 -31.23 22.27
C LYS A 424 6.72 -30.02 22.96
N HIS A 425 5.91 -29.04 23.38
CA HIS A 425 6.41 -27.69 23.67
C HIS A 425 5.99 -27.12 25.02
N SER A 426 4.86 -27.51 25.60
CA SER A 426 4.40 -26.91 26.88
C SER A 426 4.71 -27.76 28.11
N HIS A 427 5.07 -29.04 27.96
CA HIS A 427 5.24 -29.98 29.08
C HIS A 427 3.99 -30.12 29.98
N ALA A 428 2.80 -29.88 29.44
CA ALA A 428 1.54 -29.89 30.20
C ALA A 428 1.26 -31.22 30.91
N ALA A 429 0.79 -31.14 32.16
CA ALA A 429 0.25 -32.27 32.90
C ALA A 429 -1.19 -32.62 32.47
N ARG A 430 -1.90 -31.67 31.86
CA ARG A 430 -3.27 -31.77 31.37
C ARG A 430 -3.47 -31.03 30.05
N ILE A 431 -4.12 -31.70 29.09
CA ILE A 431 -4.51 -31.13 27.79
C ILE A 431 -6.02 -31.42 27.60
N GLU A 432 -6.87 -30.43 27.76
CA GLU A 432 -8.32 -30.58 27.66
C GLU A 432 -8.82 -30.26 26.25
N ILE A 433 -9.55 -31.20 25.64
CA ILE A 433 -10.20 -31.03 24.33
C ILE A 433 -11.69 -30.82 24.56
N ALA A 434 -12.26 -29.74 24.04
CA ALA A 434 -13.69 -29.45 24.12
C ALA A 434 -14.28 -29.11 22.75
N LEU A 435 -15.48 -29.63 22.47
CA LEU A 435 -16.27 -29.32 21.28
C LEU A 435 -17.67 -28.85 21.71
N ALA A 436 -18.13 -27.73 21.16
CA ALA A 436 -19.44 -27.15 21.41
C ALA A 436 -20.09 -26.61 20.13
N SER A 437 -21.43 -26.53 20.13
CA SER A 437 -22.19 -25.80 19.12
C SER A 437 -22.85 -24.58 19.75
N GLY A 438 -22.62 -23.41 19.16
CA GLY A 438 -23.50 -22.25 19.31
C GLY A 438 -24.61 -22.26 18.24
N ASP A 439 -25.35 -21.15 18.15
CA ASP A 439 -26.51 -21.02 17.24
C ASP A 439 -26.15 -20.87 15.75
N ASP A 440 -24.94 -20.36 15.47
CA ASP A 440 -24.41 -20.07 14.13
C ASP A 440 -22.99 -20.61 13.88
N HIS A 441 -22.40 -21.33 14.84
CA HIS A 441 -21.01 -21.78 14.78
C HIS A 441 -20.74 -23.02 15.62
N VAL A 442 -19.71 -23.78 15.22
CA VAL A 442 -19.02 -24.77 16.05
C VAL A 442 -17.79 -24.13 16.68
N LEU A 443 -17.54 -24.45 17.95
CA LEU A 443 -16.35 -24.04 18.69
C LEU A 443 -15.58 -25.29 19.14
N LEU A 444 -14.39 -25.46 18.59
CA LEU A 444 -13.38 -26.42 19.05
C LEU A 444 -12.38 -25.67 19.94
N THR A 445 -12.08 -26.20 21.11
CA THR A 445 -11.09 -25.63 22.05
C THR A 445 -10.11 -26.72 22.50
N ILE A 446 -8.83 -26.39 22.55
CA ILE A 446 -7.77 -27.20 23.14
C ILE A 446 -7.06 -26.31 24.17
N ARG A 447 -7.09 -26.69 25.45
CA ARG A 447 -6.48 -25.95 26.56
C ARG A 447 -5.43 -26.82 27.23
N ASP A 448 -4.19 -26.37 27.27
CA ASP A 448 -3.10 -27.04 27.99
C ASP A 448 -2.68 -26.21 29.22
N ASN A 449 -2.24 -26.88 30.29
CA ASN A 449 -1.80 -26.23 31.54
C ASN A 449 -0.27 -26.20 31.72
N GLY A 450 0.49 -26.27 30.62
CA GLY A 450 1.94 -26.27 30.62
C GLY A 450 2.53 -24.86 30.56
N GLN A 451 3.66 -24.73 29.86
CA GLN A 451 4.27 -23.47 29.48
C GLN A 451 3.60 -22.94 28.21
N GLY A 452 2.98 -21.77 28.31
CA GLY A 452 2.36 -21.06 27.20
C GLY A 452 3.37 -20.60 26.15
N ILE A 453 2.88 -20.22 24.98
CA ILE A 453 3.71 -19.68 23.91
C ILE A 453 4.34 -18.37 24.40
N PRO A 454 5.70 -18.24 24.44
CA PRO A 454 6.34 -17.02 24.88
C PRO A 454 6.01 -15.87 23.93
N ASP A 455 5.80 -14.68 24.50
CA ASP A 455 5.30 -13.49 23.80
C ASP A 455 6.03 -13.18 22.49
N ASN A 456 5.29 -12.61 21.54
CA ASN A 456 5.72 -12.31 20.17
C ASN A 456 7.04 -11.50 20.12
N ILE A 457 8.17 -12.19 20.03
CA ILE A 457 9.47 -11.61 19.66
C ILE A 457 9.36 -11.11 18.21
N PRO A 458 9.43 -9.80 17.94
CA PRO A 458 9.26 -9.28 16.59
C PRO A 458 10.31 -9.87 15.64
N GLY A 459 9.85 -10.55 14.58
CA GLY A 459 10.71 -11.18 13.58
C GLY A 459 10.98 -12.69 13.79
N LYS A 460 10.58 -13.31 14.91
CA LYS A 460 10.54 -14.79 14.97
C LYS A 460 9.35 -15.31 14.16
N ARG A 461 9.61 -16.26 13.26
CA ARG A 461 8.58 -16.84 12.37
C ARG A 461 7.51 -17.56 13.18
N THR A 462 6.24 -17.33 12.85
CA THR A 462 5.11 -18.17 13.29
C THR A 462 5.41 -19.62 12.94
N GLY A 463 5.27 -20.54 13.90
CA GLY A 463 5.54 -21.97 13.68
C GLY A 463 4.62 -22.56 12.62
N MET A 464 5.13 -23.52 11.82
CA MET A 464 4.35 -24.13 10.72
C MET A 464 3.02 -24.72 11.19
N GLY A 465 2.97 -25.35 12.37
CA GLY A 465 1.72 -25.85 12.96
C GLY A 465 0.65 -24.78 13.16
N LEU A 466 1.03 -23.60 13.69
CA LEU A 466 0.12 -22.47 13.88
C LEU A 466 -0.36 -21.89 12.54
N LEU A 467 0.53 -21.79 11.54
CA LEU A 467 0.18 -21.37 10.18
C LEU A 467 -0.81 -22.35 9.54
N THR A 468 -0.52 -23.65 9.62
CA THR A 468 -1.38 -24.73 9.14
C THR A 468 -2.74 -24.69 9.83
N MET A 469 -2.83 -24.66 11.16
CA MET A 469 -4.12 -24.59 11.88
C MET A 469 -4.92 -23.33 11.50
N THR A 470 -4.26 -22.18 11.35
CA THR A 470 -4.90 -20.92 10.95
C THR A 470 -5.43 -21.00 9.52
N HIS A 471 -4.68 -21.62 8.60
CA HIS A 471 -5.11 -21.83 7.22
C HIS A 471 -6.32 -22.79 7.17
N ARG A 472 -6.25 -23.93 7.87
CA ARG A 472 -7.36 -24.90 7.98
C ARG A 472 -8.64 -24.25 8.50
N ALA A 473 -8.54 -23.42 9.55
CA ALA A 473 -9.67 -22.65 10.08
C ALA A 473 -10.28 -21.72 9.01
N ARG A 474 -9.42 -20.96 8.30
CA ARG A 474 -9.83 -20.05 7.22
C ARG A 474 -10.50 -20.77 6.04
N MET A 475 -10.05 -21.97 5.65
CA MET A 475 -10.69 -22.76 4.60
C MET A 475 -12.15 -23.12 4.92
N MET A 476 -12.48 -23.29 6.21
CA MET A 476 -13.85 -23.55 6.67
C MET A 476 -14.68 -22.26 6.86
N GLY A 477 -14.16 -21.09 6.44
CA GLY A 477 -14.75 -19.78 6.73
C GLY A 477 -14.65 -19.37 8.21
N GLY A 478 -13.86 -20.09 9.00
CA GLY A 478 -13.68 -19.87 10.43
C GLY A 478 -12.44 -19.05 10.80
N ALA A 479 -12.25 -18.88 12.10
CA ALA A 479 -11.11 -18.19 12.70
C ALA A 479 -10.46 -19.06 13.78
N LEU A 480 -9.13 -18.93 13.90
CA LEU A 480 -8.34 -19.49 14.99
C LEU A 480 -7.91 -18.33 15.90
N SER A 481 -8.11 -18.45 17.22
CA SER A 481 -7.38 -17.67 18.22
C SER A 481 -6.45 -18.58 19.02
N VAL A 482 -5.34 -18.00 19.47
CA VAL A 482 -4.38 -18.65 20.37
C VAL A 482 -4.02 -17.64 21.43
N GLU A 483 -4.30 -17.99 22.69
CA GLU A 483 -4.28 -17.09 23.83
C GLU A 483 -3.53 -17.78 24.99
N PRO A 484 -2.83 -17.03 25.86
CA PRO A 484 -2.28 -17.60 27.09
C PRO A 484 -3.40 -18.07 28.01
N ASP A 485 -3.17 -19.16 28.73
CA ASP A 485 -4.09 -19.63 29.78
C ASP A 485 -3.85 -18.90 31.12
N GLU A 486 -4.89 -18.79 31.93
CA GLU A 486 -4.86 -18.18 33.28
C GLU A 486 -3.84 -18.86 34.22
N PHE A 487 -3.53 -20.13 33.94
CA PHE A 487 -2.52 -20.93 34.67
C PHE A 487 -1.15 -20.97 33.99
N GLY A 488 -0.92 -20.12 32.98
CA GLY A 488 0.37 -19.97 32.29
C GLY A 488 0.59 -20.86 31.07
N GLY A 489 -0.37 -21.71 30.70
CA GLY A 489 -0.36 -22.56 29.50
C GLY A 489 -0.92 -21.89 28.24
N THR A 490 -1.51 -22.67 27.33
CA THR A 490 -2.09 -22.16 26.07
C THR A 490 -3.55 -22.58 25.89
N ILE A 491 -4.37 -21.69 25.33
CA ILE A 491 -5.70 -21.98 24.81
C ILE A 491 -5.72 -21.75 23.29
N VAL A 492 -5.95 -22.80 22.52
CA VAL A 492 -6.22 -22.75 21.08
C VAL A 492 -7.73 -22.87 20.87
N ARG A 493 -8.36 -21.89 20.22
CA ARG A 493 -9.80 -21.94 19.89
C ARG A 493 -10.02 -21.81 18.38
N CYS A 494 -10.76 -22.72 17.79
CA CYS A 494 -11.21 -22.67 16.40
C CYS A 494 -12.72 -22.47 16.36
N ARG A 495 -13.18 -21.30 15.90
CA ARG A 495 -14.60 -20.99 15.68
C ARG A 495 -14.93 -21.06 14.20
N VAL A 496 -15.85 -21.93 13.82
CA VAL A 496 -16.24 -22.20 12.42
C VAL A 496 -17.73 -21.98 12.24
N PRO A 497 -18.19 -21.16 11.27
CA PRO A 497 -19.61 -20.93 11.05
C PRO A 497 -20.30 -22.20 10.54
N VAL A 498 -21.51 -22.48 11.02
CA VAL A 498 -22.38 -23.56 10.51
C VAL A 498 -23.80 -23.05 10.23
N PRO A 499 -24.49 -23.55 9.19
CA PRO A 499 -25.85 -23.11 8.90
C PRO A 499 -26.82 -23.54 10.00
N SER A 500 -27.45 -22.58 10.68
CA SER A 500 -28.49 -22.85 11.69
C SER A 500 -29.62 -23.72 11.09
N PRO A 501 -30.07 -24.81 11.76
CA PRO A 501 -31.03 -25.77 11.18
C PRO A 501 -32.34 -25.16 10.68
N SER A 502 -32.77 -24.03 11.25
CA SER A 502 -33.99 -23.31 10.91
C SER A 502 -33.99 -22.60 9.54
N LYS A 503 -32.84 -22.54 8.83
CA LYS A 503 -32.72 -21.87 7.52
C LYS A 503 -32.72 -22.82 6.31
N ALA A 504 -32.91 -24.12 6.52
CA ALA A 504 -33.17 -25.05 5.43
C ALA A 504 -34.55 -24.77 4.80
N ARG A 505 -34.60 -23.99 3.71
CA ARG A 505 -35.82 -23.80 2.92
C ARG A 505 -36.41 -25.17 2.53
N PRO A 506 -37.71 -25.43 2.74
CA PRO A 506 -38.31 -26.67 2.28
C PRO A 506 -38.19 -26.75 0.75
N LYS A 507 -37.65 -27.85 0.23
CA LYS A 507 -37.62 -28.10 -1.21
C LYS A 507 -39.06 -28.18 -1.70
N SER A 508 -39.45 -27.25 -2.57
CA SER A 508 -40.77 -27.26 -3.21
C SER A 508 -40.94 -28.57 -3.97
N SER A 509 -41.92 -29.39 -3.57
CA SER A 509 -42.28 -30.60 -4.29
C SER A 509 -42.71 -30.25 -5.72
N PRO A 510 -42.27 -31.01 -6.75
CA PRO A 510 -42.73 -30.78 -8.10
C PRO A 510 -44.23 -31.09 -8.17
N ARG A 511 -45.04 -30.11 -8.60
CA ARG A 511 -46.39 -30.42 -9.07
C ARG A 511 -46.25 -31.37 -10.27
N LYS A 512 -46.89 -32.53 -10.19
CA LYS A 512 -47.18 -33.34 -11.36
C LYS A 512 -48.19 -32.59 -12.26
N PRO A 513 -48.20 -32.87 -13.58
CA PRO A 513 -49.10 -32.22 -14.53
C PRO A 513 -50.57 -32.50 -14.20
#